data_AF-A0A447N7A9-F1
#
_entry.id   AF-A0A447N7A9-F1
#
_cell.length_a   1.000
_cell.length_b   1.000
_cell.length_c   1.000
_cell.angle_alpha   90.00
_cell.angle_beta   90.00
_cell.angle_gamma   90.00
#
_symmetry.space_group_name_H-M   'P 1'
#
loop_
_entity.id
_entity.type
_entity.pdbx_description
1 polymer ?
#
loop_
_entity_poly.entity_id
_entity_poly.type
_entity_poly.pdbx_seq_one_letter_code
_entity_poly.pdbx_strand_id
1 'polypeptide(L)'
;MNDELERIRQRGWSFDNGEDYPDVRCVAAPVFNARNELTAAISVVGTRLQINEENLDYLAGKAIACAKDISRLLGWKSPFDSLAS
;
A
#
# COMPACT_ATOMS: atom_id res chain seq x y z
N MET A 1 5.71 9.18 -13.76
CA MET A 1 6.62 8.43 -12.86
C MET A 1 6.86 9.16 -11.54
N ASN A 2 7.39 10.40 -11.51
CA ASN A 2 7.61 11.12 -10.23
C ASN A 2 6.31 11.48 -9.50
N ASP A 3 5.28 11.93 -10.22
CA ASP A 3 3.98 12.29 -9.64
C ASP A 3 3.26 11.09 -8.99
N GLU A 4 3.44 9.90 -9.56
CA GLU A 4 2.88 8.63 -9.05
C GLU A 4 3.53 8.29 -7.70
N LEU A 5 4.86 8.42 -7.61
CA LEU A 5 5.62 8.16 -6.38
C LEU A 5 5.26 9.15 -5.27
N GLU A 6 5.02 10.41 -5.60
CA GLU A 6 4.53 11.40 -4.62
C GLU A 6 3.13 11.07 -4.12
N ARG A 7 2.22 10.67 -5.01
CA ARG A 7 0.87 10.21 -4.63
C ARG A 7 0.92 8.96 -3.76
N ILE A 8 1.78 7.99 -4.09
CA ILE A 8 1.98 6.77 -3.31
C ILE A 8 2.51 7.12 -1.92
N ARG A 9 3.46 8.06 -1.82
CA ARG A 9 3.98 8.53 -0.52
C ARG A 9 2.92 9.22 0.33
N GLN A 10 2.04 10.03 -0.28
CA GLN A 10 0.96 10.72 0.42
C GLN A 10 -0.15 9.76 0.87
N ARG A 11 -0.52 8.78 0.03
CA ARG A 11 -1.65 7.87 0.29
C ARG A 11 -1.25 6.60 1.04
N GLY A 12 0.03 6.21 0.95
CA GLY A 12 0.56 5.00 1.57
C GLY A 12 0.20 3.70 0.83
N TRP A 13 -0.14 3.78 -0.46
CA TRP A 13 -0.42 2.63 -1.32
C TRP A 13 -0.35 3.02 -2.80
N SER A 14 -0.18 2.04 -3.69
CA SER A 14 -0.17 2.19 -5.15
C SER A 14 -1.29 1.40 -5.81
N PHE A 15 -1.80 1.91 -6.93
CA PHE A 15 -2.79 1.23 -7.76
C PHE A 15 -2.22 0.98 -9.15
N ASP A 16 -2.27 -0.26 -9.62
CA ASP A 16 -2.06 -0.59 -11.02
C ASP A 16 -3.42 -0.89 -11.65
N ASN A 17 -3.80 -0.09 -12.65
CA ASN A 17 -5.09 -0.17 -13.35
C ASN A 17 -5.02 -1.01 -14.64
N GLY A 18 -4.10 -1.97 -14.72
CA GLY A 18 -3.90 -2.81 -15.91
C GLY A 18 -3.01 -2.14 -16.93
N GLU A 19 -1.95 -1.49 -16.47
CA GLU A 19 -0.99 -0.80 -17.34
C GLU A 19 -0.23 -1.78 -18.25
N ASP A 20 0.12 -2.96 -17.72
CA ASP A 20 0.81 -4.02 -18.47
C ASP A 20 -0.12 -5.13 -19.00
N TYR A 21 -1.17 -5.45 -18.23
CA TYR A 21 -2.16 -6.47 -18.59
C TYR A 21 -3.57 -5.90 -18.39
N PRO A 22 -4.36 -5.68 -19.46
CA PRO A 22 -5.62 -4.94 -19.39
C PRO A 22 -6.64 -5.46 -18.37
N ASP A 23 -6.59 -6.77 -18.11
CA ASP A 23 -7.52 -7.46 -17.23
C ASP A 23 -7.01 -7.63 -15.80
N VAL A 24 -5.75 -7.30 -15.53
CA VAL A 24 -5.14 -7.43 -14.20
C VAL A 24 -5.14 -6.07 -13.52
N ARG A 25 -5.51 -6.05 -12.25
CA ARG A 25 -5.38 -4.87 -11.39
C ARG A 25 -4.67 -5.27 -10.11
N CYS A 26 -3.93 -4.32 -9.56
CA CYS A 26 -3.20 -4.54 -8.32
C CYS A 26 -3.36 -3.36 -7.37
N VAL A 27 -3.43 -3.67 -6.07
CA VAL A 27 -3.34 -2.69 -5.00
C VAL A 27 -2.17 -3.08 -4.11
N ALA A 28 -1.18 -2.21 -3.97
CA ALA A 28 0.00 -2.51 -3.16
C ALA A 28 0.21 -1.51 -2.04
N ALA A 29 0.74 -1.97 -0.90
CA ALA A 29 1.04 -1.14 0.26
C ALA A 29 2.49 -1.37 0.73
N PRO A 30 3.21 -0.30 1.11
CA PRO A 30 4.61 -0.36 1.51
C PRO A 30 4.77 -0.92 2.93
N VAL A 31 5.84 -1.68 3.14
CA VAL A 31 6.27 -2.20 4.43
C VAL A 31 7.58 -1.51 4.82
N PHE A 32 7.65 -1.00 6.05
CA PHE A 32 8.79 -0.29 6.59
C PHE A 32 9.48 -1.08 7.70
N ASN A 33 10.79 -0.91 7.83
CA ASN A 33 11.56 -1.49 8.94
C ASN A 33 11.65 -0.52 10.13
N ALA A 34 12.30 -0.95 11.22
CA ALA A 34 12.54 -0.12 12.42
C ALA A 34 13.27 1.21 12.18
N ARG A 35 14.00 1.36 11.06
CA ARG A 35 14.69 2.60 10.67
C ARG A 35 13.81 3.52 9.81
N ASN A 36 12.52 3.21 9.67
CA ASN A 36 11.58 3.92 8.78
C ASN A 36 12.00 3.87 7.30
N GLU A 37 12.75 2.83 6.90
CA GLU A 37 13.15 2.59 5.52
C GLU A 37 12.14 1.65 4.85
N LEU A 38 11.81 1.93 3.59
CA LEU A 38 11.03 1.01 2.76
C LEU A 38 11.82 -0.28 2.57
N THR A 39 11.29 -1.40 3.05
CA THR A 39 12.00 -2.69 3.02
C THR A 39 11.28 -3.75 2.19
N ALA A 40 9.97 -3.60 1.97
CA ALA A 40 9.15 -4.49 1.17
C ALA A 40 7.83 -3.80 0.78
N ALA A 41 6.98 -4.51 0.05
CA ALA A 41 5.58 -4.15 -0.18
C ALA A 41 4.73 -5.42 -0.23
N ILE A 42 3.45 -5.31 0.13
CA ILE A 42 2.46 -6.35 -0.15
C ILE A 42 1.60 -5.91 -1.32
N SER A 43 1.11 -6.86 -2.12
CA SER A 43 0.23 -6.58 -3.25
C SER A 43 -0.97 -7.52 -3.24
N VAL A 44 -2.15 -6.97 -3.49
CA VAL A 44 -3.39 -7.69 -3.75
C VAL A 44 -3.62 -7.63 -5.25
N VAL A 45 -3.57 -8.79 -5.90
CA VAL A 45 -3.70 -8.93 -7.36
C VAL A 45 -5.00 -9.63 -7.68
N GLY A 46 -5.72 -9.14 -8.69
CA GLY A 46 -6.95 -9.74 -9.16
C GLY A 46 -7.34 -9.24 -10.53
N THR A 47 -8.42 -9.80 -11.07
CA THR A 47 -8.97 -9.32 -12.34
C THR A 47 -9.75 -8.02 -12.16
N ARG A 48 -10.05 -7.30 -13.24
CA ARG A 48 -10.95 -6.13 -13.23
C ARG A 48 -12.32 -6.38 -12.58
N LEU A 49 -12.83 -7.61 -12.61
CA LEU A 49 -14.09 -7.98 -11.95
C LEU A 49 -13.91 -8.14 -10.43
N GLN A 50 -12.73 -8.59 -10.00
CA GLN A 50 -12.40 -8.80 -8.59
C GLN A 50 -11.94 -7.51 -7.90
N ILE A 51 -11.25 -6.63 -8.63
CA ILE A 51 -10.76 -5.33 -8.15
C ILE A 51 -11.35 -4.24 -9.05
N ASN A 52 -12.35 -3.55 -8.51
CA ASN A 52 -13.11 -2.53 -9.22
C ASN A 52 -13.22 -1.25 -8.38
N GLU A 53 -13.78 -0.19 -8.96
CA GLU A 53 -13.85 1.12 -8.30
C GLU A 53 -14.67 1.08 -7.01
N GLU A 54 -15.67 0.19 -6.89
CA GLU A 54 -16.53 0.07 -5.72
C GLU A 54 -15.81 -0.54 -4.51
N ASN A 55 -14.83 -1.42 -4.75
CA ASN A 55 -14.11 -2.12 -3.69
C ASN A 55 -12.64 -1.71 -3.54
N LEU A 56 -12.16 -0.80 -4.40
CA LEU A 56 -10.77 -0.36 -4.44
C LEU A 56 -10.30 0.19 -3.08
N ASP A 57 -11.05 1.13 -2.51
CA ASP A 57 -10.70 1.76 -1.23
C ASP A 57 -10.71 0.75 -0.07
N TYR A 58 -11.63 -0.20 -0.11
CA TYR A 58 -11.69 -1.28 0.88
C TYR A 58 -10.46 -2.18 0.80
N LEU A 59 -10.08 -2.62 -0.40
CA LEU A 59 -8.91 -3.46 -0.63
C LEU A 59 -7.61 -2.72 -0.30
N ALA A 60 -7.52 -1.44 -0.66
CA ALA A 60 -6.41 -0.57 -0.26
C ALA A 60 -6.30 -0.44 1.25
N GLY A 61 -7.41 -0.22 1.96
CA GLY A 61 -7.44 -0.18 3.42
C GLY A 61 -6.94 -1.49 4.05
N LYS A 62 -7.35 -2.65 3.51
CA LYS A 62 -6.86 -3.96 3.96
C LYS A 62 -5.37 -4.15 3.69
N ALA A 63 -4.89 -3.76 2.51
CA ALA A 63 -3.47 -3.83 2.17
C ALA A 63 -2.64 -2.95 3.12
N ILE A 64 -3.06 -1.70 3.36
CA ILE A 64 -2.39 -0.79 4.28
C ILE A 64 -2.36 -1.36 5.70
N ALA A 65 -3.47 -1.90 6.19
CA ALA A 65 -3.54 -2.48 7.53
C ALA A 65 -2.56 -3.65 7.69
N CYS A 66 -2.56 -4.59 6.74
CA CYS A 66 -1.63 -5.72 6.73
C CYS A 66 -0.16 -5.25 6.64
N ALA A 67 0.13 -4.28 5.77
CA ALA A 67 1.49 -3.76 5.62
C ALA A 67 1.98 -3.07 6.91
N LYS A 68 1.10 -2.34 7.61
CA LYS A 68 1.39 -1.74 8.92
C LYS A 68 1.65 -2.81 9.99
N ASP A 69 0.88 -3.88 10.02
CA ASP A 69 1.08 -4.96 10.99
C ASP A 69 2.42 -5.68 10.77
N ILE A 70 2.77 -5.97 9.51
CA ILE A 70 4.10 -6.50 9.17
C ILE A 70 5.19 -5.49 9.58
N SER A 71 5.01 -4.20 9.29
CA SER A 71 5.98 -3.17 9.65
C SER A 71 6.21 -3.12 11.17
N ARG A 72 5.13 -3.20 11.97
CA ARG A 72 5.21 -3.26 13.45
C ARG A 72 5.99 -4.48 13.93
N LEU A 73 5.78 -5.65 13.32
CA LEU A 73 6.56 -6.86 13.61
C LEU A 73 8.05 -6.69 13.26
N LEU A 74 8.37 -5.88 12.26
CA LEU A 74 9.74 -5.49 11.90
C LEU A 74 10.30 -4.34 12.75
N GLY A 75 9.58 -3.92 13.80
CA GLY A 75 9.99 -2.87 14.73
C GLY A 75 9.71 -1.44 14.27
N TRP A 76 8.95 -1.26 13.17
CA TRP A 76 8.50 0.07 12.74
C TRP A 76 7.51 0.67 13.75
N LYS A 77 7.67 1.96 14.00
CA LYS A 77 6.74 2.78 14.78
C LYS A 77 6.17 3.84 13.87
N SER A 78 4.86 4.09 13.94
CA SER A 78 4.26 5.13 13.11
C SER A 78 4.89 6.47 13.48
N PRO A 79 5.34 7.27 12.50
CA PRO A 79 5.79 8.64 12.76
C PRO A 79 4.71 9.49 13.44
N PHE A 80 3.43 9.14 13.26
CA PHE A 80 2.29 9.78 13.90
C PHE A 80 2.01 9.30 15.33
N ASP A 81 2.48 8.12 15.74
CA ASP A 81 2.36 7.66 17.13
C ASP A 81 3.24 8.51 18.07
N SER A 82 4.36 9.05 17.54
CA SER A 82 5.29 9.93 18.25
C SER A 82 4.75 11.34 18.54
N LEU A 83 3.63 11.75 17.91
CA LEU A 83 3.00 13.06 18.09
C LEU A 83 1.84 13.05 19.12
N ALA A 84 1.50 11.86 19.65
CA ALA A 84 0.43 11.68 20.62
C ALA A 84 0.93 11.55 22.08
N SER A 85 2.16 12.02 22.37
CA SER A 85 2.79 12.03 23.70
C SER A 85 3.05 13.45 24.19
#